data_AF-A0A850KGJ0-F1
#
_entry.id   AF-A0A850KGJ0-F1
#
_cell.length_a   1.000
_cell.length_b   1.000
_cell.length_c   1.000
_cell.angle_alpha   90.00
_cell.angle_beta   90.00
_cell.angle_gamma   90.00
#
_symmetry.space_group_name_H-M   'P 1'
#
loop_
_entity.id
_entity.type
_entity.pdbx_description
1 polymer ?
#
loop_
_entity_poly.entity_id
_entity_poly.type
_entity_poly.pdbx_seq_one_letter_code
_entity_poly.pdbx_strand_id
1 'polypeptide(L)' 'MSDLSNEIPGVPLLEVEHLTMRFGGLVAIGDLSFTAMREQITALIGPNGAGK' A
#
# COMPACT_ATOMS: atom_id res chain seq x y z
N MET A 1 -13.82 30.43 2.03
CA MET A 1 -12.39 30.59 2.39
C MET A 1 -11.74 29.32 1.90
N SER A 2 -11.01 29.42 0.79
CA SER A 2 -10.52 28.29 -0.01
C SER A 2 -9.67 27.34 0.82
N ASP A 3 -10.02 26.05 0.80
CA ASP A 3 -9.19 24.98 1.31
C ASP A 3 -7.90 24.96 0.48
N LEU A 4 -6.85 25.55 1.03
CA LEU A 4 -5.49 25.44 0.49
C LEU A 4 -4.92 24.12 1.02
N SER A 5 -5.50 22.99 0.61
CA SER A 5 -4.84 21.69 0.70
C SER A 5 -3.72 21.69 -0.34
N ASN A 6 -2.67 22.46 -0.03
CA ASN A 6 -1.39 22.37 -0.70
C ASN A 6 -0.88 20.98 -0.35
N GLU A 7 -1.06 20.02 -1.25
CA GLU A 7 -0.52 18.68 -1.11
C GLU A 7 1.00 18.83 -0.96
N ILE A 8 1.53 18.46 0.20
CA ILE A 8 2.96 18.52 0.46
C ILE A 8 3.62 17.53 -0.51
N PRO A 9 4.43 17.99 -1.49
CA PRO A 9 5.11 17.09 -2.41
C PRO A 9 5.99 16.14 -1.62
N GLY A 10 5.85 14.83 -1.87
CA GLY A 10 6.61 13.80 -1.16
C GLY A 10 5.91 13.13 0.02
N VAL A 11 4.69 13.54 0.38
CA VAL A 11 3.87 12.75 1.33
C VAL A 11 3.25 11.55 0.60
N PRO A 12 3.43 10.32 1.08
CA PRO A 12 2.74 9.14 0.56
C PRO A 12 1.23 9.31 0.47
N LEU A 13 0.61 8.77 -0.58
CA LEU A 13 -0.85 8.62 -0.64
C LEU A 13 -1.30 7.45 0.24
N LEU A 14 -0.54 6.36 0.22
CA LEU A 14 -0.73 5.17 1.03
C LEU A 14 0.62 4.71 1.55
N GLU A 15 0.68 4.46 2.85
CA GLU A 15 1.81 3.80 3.50
C GLU A 15 1.29 2.57 4.21
N VAL A 16 1.93 1.43 3.92
CA VAL A 16 1.64 0.14 4.54
C VAL A 16 2.91 -0.31 5.23
N GLU A 17 2.81 -0.60 6.52
CA GLU A 17 3.91 -1.07 7.34
C GLU A 17 3.56 -2.41 7.98
N HIS A 18 4.44 -3.39 7.83
CA HIS A 18 4.40 -4.67 8.53
C HIS A 18 3.06 -5.43 8.41
N LEU A 19 2.39 -5.31 7.26
CA LEU A 19 1.10 -5.94 7.02
C LEU A 19 1.26 -7.46 6.98
N THR A 20 0.52 -8.12 7.86
CA THR A 20 0.36 -9.58 7.85
C THR A 20 -1.10 -9.96 7.69
N MET A 21 -1.40 -10.79 6.71
CA MET A 21 -2.75 -11.28 6.42
C MET A 21 -2.80 -12.81 6.54
N ARG A 22 -3.83 -13.31 7.23
CA ARG A 22 -4.00 -14.74 7.51
C ARG A 22 -5.39 -15.23 7.13
N PHE A 23 -5.47 -16.44 6.60
CA PHE A 23 -6.71 -17.20 6.39
C PHE A 23 -6.65 -18.49 7.19
N GLY A 24 -7.34 -18.52 8.34
CA GLY A 24 -7.19 -19.62 9.30
C GLY A 24 -5.74 -19.77 9.74
N GLY A 25 -5.17 -20.96 9.55
CA GLY A 25 -3.75 -21.25 9.85
C GLY A 25 -2.75 -20.78 8.78
N LEU A 26 -3.20 -20.35 7.61
CA LEU A 26 -2.34 -19.95 6.49
C LEU A 26 -1.97 -18.47 6.58
N VAL A 27 -0.67 -18.15 6.52
CA VAL A 27 -0.19 -16.78 6.26
C VAL A 27 -0.25 -16.53 4.76
N ALA A 28 -1.15 -15.64 4.34
CA ALA A 28 -1.33 -15.28 2.94
C ALA A 28 -0.42 -14.12 2.50
N ILE A 29 -0.18 -13.17 3.40
CA ILE A 29 0.79 -12.09 3.25
C ILE A 29 1.55 -12.00 4.57
N GLY A 30 2.88 -11.96 4.53
CA GLY A 30 3.72 -11.89 5.72
C GLY A 30 4.62 -10.66 5.67
N ASP A 31 4.48 -9.80 6.67
CA ASP A 31 5.36 -8.64 6.91
C ASP A 31 5.58 -7.75 5.66
N LEU A 32 4.51 -7.39 4.97
CA LEU A 32 4.55 -6.56 3.77
C LEU A 32 4.59 -5.08 4.15
N SER A 33 5.62 -4.37 3.68
CA SER A 33 5.71 -2.91 3.74
C SER A 33 5.86 -2.32 2.35
N PHE A 34 5.05 -1.31 2.00
CA PHE A 34 5.20 -0.55 0.76
C PHE A 34 4.54 0.84 0.85
N THR A 35 4.92 1.70 -0.09
CA THR A 35 4.42 3.06 -0.19
C THR A 35 3.86 3.29 -1.59
N ALA A 36 2.66 3.85 -1.71
CA ALA A 36 2.12 4.36 -2.96
C ALA A 36 2.12 5.89 -2.91
N MET A 37 2.74 6.52 -3.91
CA MET A 37 2.85 7.97 -4.01
C MET A 37 1.65 8.54 -4.76
N ARG A 38 1.29 9.77 -4.41
CA ARG A 38 0.27 10.53 -5.16
C ARG A 38 0.74 10.78 -6.60
N GLU A 39 -0.19 10.83 -7.54
CA GLU A 39 0.07 11.05 -8.98
C GLU A 39 0.98 9.99 -9.64
N GLN A 40 1.23 8.86 -8.97
CA GLN A 40 2.00 7.75 -9.52
C GLN A 40 1.13 6.50 -9.66
N ILE A 41 1.42 5.71 -10.69
CA ILE A 41 0.81 4.39 -10.86
C ILE A 41 1.66 3.37 -10.09
N THR A 42 1.12 2.84 -9.01
CA THR A 42 1.68 1.71 -8.29
C THR A 42 0.95 0.43 -8.72
N ALA A 43 1.69 -0.59 -9.16
CA ALA A 43 1.13 -1.87 -9.58
C ALA A 43 1.73 -3.01 -8.75
N LEU A 44 0.85 -3.89 -8.26
CA LEU A 44 1.24 -5.13 -7.59
C LEU A 44 1.13 -6.28 -8.60
N ILE A 45 2.21 -7.03 -8.81
CA ILE A 45 2.30 -8.11 -9.83
C ILE A 45 2.83 -9.39 -9.18
N GLY A 46 2.40 -10.54 -9.70
CA GLY A 46 2.68 -11.85 -9.11
C GLY A 46 1.71 -12.93 -9.62
N PRO A 47 2.01 -14.22 -9.37
CA PRO A 47 1.16 -15.33 -9.79
C PRO A 47 -0.18 -15.38 -9.02
N ASN A 48 -1.08 -16.28 -9.43
CA ASN A 48 -2.33 -16.55 -8.69
C ASN A 48 -2.00 -17.07 -7.28
N GLY A 49 -2.73 -16.56 -6.28
CA GLY A 49 -2.51 -16.93 -4.87
C GLY A 49 -1.36 -16.20 -4.17
N ALA A 50 -0.67 -15.28 -4.83
CA ALA A 50 0.45 -14.52 -4.23
C ALA A 50 0.04 -13.45 -3.20
N GLY A 51 -1.27 -13.25 -2.95
CA GLY A 51 -1.74 -12.21 -2.03
C GLY A 51 -1.75 -10.80 -2.63
N LYS A 52 -1.92 -10.69 -3.96
CA LYS A 52 -2.28 -9.44 -4.62
C LYS A 52 -3.76 -9.15 -4.44
#